data_AF-A0A7G5ZBJ1-F1
#
_entry.id   AF-A0A7G5ZBJ1-F1
#
_cell.length_a   1.000
_cell.length_b   1.000
_cell.length_c   1.000
_cell.angle_alpha   90.00
_cell.angle_beta   90.00
_cell.angle_gamma   90.00
#
_symmetry.space_group_name_H-M   'P 1'
#
loop_
_entity.id
_entity.type
_entity.pdbx_description
1 polymer ?
#
loop_
_entity_poly.entity_id
_entity_poly.type
_entity_poly.pdbx_seq_one_letter_code
_entity_poly.pdbx_strand_id
1 'polypeptide(L)' 'MHLPVAPRSAHADSAGHLHFVGTWHSHPMGGKHSELDRETLARLCINSPGLPMVSLVWTPHGLIGELGMW' A
#
# COMPACT_ATOMS: atom_id res chain seq x y z
N MET A 1 4.23 -0.46 13.91
CA MET A 1 2.86 -0.75 13.42
C MET A 1 2.87 -2.18 12.91
N HIS A 2 2.13 -3.10 13.52
CA HIS A 2 1.94 -4.44 12.95
C HIS A 2 1.10 -4.27 11.67
N LEU A 3 1.48 -4.90 10.54
CA LEU A 3 0.54 -5.06 9.43
C LEU A 3 -0.77 -5.65 9.99
N PRO A 4 -1.95 -5.32 9.43
CA PRO A 4 -3.19 -5.91 9.91
C PRO A 4 -3.10 -7.44 9.90
N VAL A 5 -3.85 -8.10 10.79
CA VAL A 5 -3.81 -9.57 10.92
C VAL A 5 -4.27 -10.24 9.62
N ALA A 6 -5.23 -9.64 8.91
CA ALA A 6 -5.84 -10.15 7.69
C ALA A 6 -4.84 -10.42 6.54
N PRO A 7 -3.92 -9.51 6.16
CA PRO A 7 -2.91 -9.81 5.15
C PRO A 7 -2.00 -11.00 5.49
N ARG A 8 -1.63 -11.16 6.77
CA ARG A 8 -0.77 -12.27 7.21
C ARG A 8 -1.50 -13.61 7.18
N SER A 9 -2.77 -13.65 7.60
CA SER A 9 -3.57 -14.87 7.50
C SER A 9 -3.81 -15.26 6.04
N ALA A 10 -4.17 -14.32 5.16
CA ALA A 10 -4.37 -14.60 3.74
C ALA A 10 -3.09 -15.13 3.05
N HIS A 11 -1.92 -14.61 3.41
CA HIS A 11 -0.63 -15.14 2.93
C HIS A 11 -0.42 -16.59 3.39
N ALA A 12 -0.65 -16.88 4.68
CA ALA A 12 -0.51 -18.22 5.22
C ALA A 12 -1.53 -19.21 4.63
N ASP A 13 -2.81 -18.81 4.56
CA ASP A 13 -3.92 -19.64 4.05
C ASP A 13 -3.76 -19.95 2.55
N SER A 14 -3.06 -19.09 1.81
CA SER A 14 -2.73 -19.31 0.40
C SER A 14 -1.42 -20.06 0.19
N ALA A 15 -0.83 -20.67 1.23
CA ALA A 15 0.48 -21.32 1.19
C ALA A 15 1.60 -20.41 0.59
N GLY A 16 1.47 -19.11 0.82
CA GLY A 16 2.41 -18.11 0.33
C GLY A 16 2.13 -17.58 -1.07
N HIS A 17 1.04 -17.95 -1.73
CA HIS A 17 0.72 -17.45 -3.09
C HIS A 17 0.17 -16.02 -3.12
N LEU A 18 -0.49 -15.56 -2.05
CA LEU A 18 -0.97 -14.18 -1.93
C LEU A 18 0.01 -13.33 -1.14
N HIS A 19 0.41 -12.20 -1.73
CA HIS A 19 1.28 -11.23 -1.07
C HIS A 19 0.55 -9.91 -0.86
N PHE A 20 0.81 -9.28 0.28
CA PHE A 20 0.45 -7.90 0.50
C PHE A 20 1.44 -7.00 -0.23
N VAL A 21 0.94 -6.20 -1.18
CA VAL A 21 1.76 -5.33 -2.04
C VAL A 21 1.45 -3.84 -1.83
N GLY A 22 0.70 -3.50 -0.78
CA GLY A 22 0.41 -2.11 -0.42
C GLY A 22 -1.06 -1.80 -0.17
N THR A 23 -1.40 -0.52 -0.25
CA THR A 23 -2.72 0.00 0.13
C THR A 23 -3.31 0.86 -0.96
N TRP A 24 -4.63 1.06 -0.87
CA TRP A 24 -5.33 2.02 -1.71
C TRP A 24 -6.35 2.81 -0.88
N HIS A 25 -6.65 4.03 -1.33
CA HIS A 25 -7.72 4.87 -0.77
C HIS A 25 -8.22 5.86 -1.83
N SER A 26 -9.19 6.70 -1.47
CA SER A 26 -9.78 7.70 -2.38
C SER A 26 -9.47 9.13 -1.94
N HIS A 27 -9.29 10.02 -2.91
CA HIS A 27 -9.34 11.47 -2.72
C HIS A 27 -10.59 12.00 -3.44
N PRO A 28 -11.74 12.13 -2.75
CA PRO A 28 -13.03 12.46 -3.37
C PRO A 28 -13.04 13.82 -4.06
N MET A 29 -12.26 14.77 -3.55
CA MET A 29 -12.11 16.11 -4.12
C MET A 29 -10.96 16.20 -5.15
N GLY A 30 -10.36 15.06 -5.51
CA GLY A 30 -9.14 15.01 -6.31
C GLY A 30 -7.89 15.36 -5.51
N GLY A 31 -6.79 15.62 -6.24
CA GLY A 31 -5.47 15.84 -5.67
C GLY A 31 -4.55 14.63 -5.82
N LYS A 32 -3.25 14.86 -5.55
CA LYS A 32 -2.20 13.83 -5.60
C LYS A 32 -2.00 13.23 -4.20
N HIS A 33 -1.10 12.27 -4.07
CA HIS A 33 -0.58 11.81 -2.78
C HIS A 33 -0.13 13.01 -1.92
N SER A 34 -0.72 13.07 -0.74
CA SER A 34 -0.33 13.97 0.35
C SER A 34 0.98 13.52 0.99
N GLU A 35 1.53 14.38 1.84
CA GLU A 35 2.70 14.03 2.66
C GLU A 35 2.43 12.81 3.55
N LEU A 36 1.23 12.73 4.14
CA LEU A 36 0.80 11.60 4.96
C LEU A 36 0.76 10.28 4.16
N ASP A 37 0.33 10.34 2.90
CA ASP A 37 0.31 9.16 2.02
C ASP A 37 1.73 8.63 1.77
N ARG A 38 2.69 9.55 1.55
CA ARG A 38 4.10 9.21 1.33
C ARG A 38 4.78 8.69 2.58
N GLU A 39 4.52 9.29 3.74
CA GLU A 39 5.01 8.78 5.01
C GLU A 39 4.48 7.38 5.29
N THR A 40 3.20 7.12 4.99
CA THR A 40 2.59 5.80 5.12
C THR A 40 3.26 4.80 4.19
N LEU A 41 3.47 5.16 2.92
CA LEU A 41 4.19 4.32 1.95
C LEU A 41 5.62 4.00 2.40
N ALA A 42 6.37 4.99 2.91
CA ALA A 42 7.71 4.78 3.43
C ALA A 42 7.72 3.79 4.61
N ARG A 43 6.77 3.91 5.55
CA ARG A 43 6.61 2.95 6.65
C ARG A 43 6.25 1.56 6.16
N LEU A 44 5.43 1.42 5.11
CA LEU A 44 5.10 0.11 4.53
C LEU A 44 6.33 -0.59 3.96
N CYS A 45 7.21 0.15 3.29
CA CYS A 45 8.44 -0.40 2.73
C CYS A 45 9.40 -0.91 3.81
N ILE A 46 9.58 -0.15 4.90
CA ILE A 46 10.42 -0.56 6.03
C ILE A 46 9.95 -1.91 6.62
N ASN A 47 8.64 -2.16 6.63
CA ASN A 47 8.05 -3.38 7.18
C ASN A 47 7.95 -4.53 6.16
N SER A 48 8.32 -4.30 4.89
CA SER A 48 8.18 -5.27 3.80
C SER A 48 9.48 -5.37 2.99
N PRO A 49 10.62 -5.70 3.63
CA PRO A 49 11.92 -5.69 2.97
C PRO A 49 11.96 -6.65 1.79
N GLY A 50 12.49 -6.19 0.66
CA GLY A 50 12.62 -6.98 -0.57
C GLY A 50 11.34 -7.10 -1.41
N LEU A 51 10.25 -6.41 -1.03
CA LEU A 51 9.02 -6.33 -1.82
C LEU A 51 8.70 -4.89 -2.21
N PRO A 52 8.28 -4.62 -3.47
CA PRO A 52 7.78 -3.31 -3.84
C PRO A 52 6.47 -3.04 -3.12
N MET A 53 6.33 -1.84 -2.55
CA MET A 53 5.08 -1.39 -1.95
C MET A 53 4.40 -0.36 -2.84
N VAL A 54 3.10 -0.51 -3.01
CA VAL A 54 2.28 0.36 -3.85
C VAL A 54 1.33 1.19 -2.98
N SER A 55 1.20 2.47 -3.29
CA SER A 55 0.14 3.33 -2.78
C SER A 55 -0.74 3.80 -3.93
N LEU A 56 -2.00 3.39 -3.96
CA LEU A 56 -2.97 3.76 -5.00
C LEU A 56 -4.00 4.75 -4.46
N VAL A 57 -4.22 5.84 -5.21
CA VAL A 57 -5.23 6.84 -4.89
C VAL A 57 -6.23 6.92 -6.03
N TRP A 58 -7.48 6.56 -5.75
CA TRP A 58 -8.58 6.78 -6.69
C TRP A 58 -9.12 8.20 -6.56
N THR A 59 -9.27 8.89 -7.69
CA THR A 59 -9.83 10.25 -7.77
C THR A 59 -10.93 10.31 -8.82
N PRO A 60 -11.79 11.36 -8.82
CA PRO A 60 -12.73 11.60 -9.92
C PRO A 60 -12.07 11.74 -11.31
N HIS A 61 -10.76 12.01 -11.36
CA HIS A 61 -10.00 12.20 -12.60
C HIS A 61 -9.20 10.96 -13.01
N GLY A 62 -9.29 9.87 -12.24
CA GLY A 62 -8.60 8.62 -12.50
C GLY A 62 -7.79 8.10 -11.31
N LEU A 63 -7.06 7.01 -11.56
CA LEU A 63 -6.23 6.32 -10.58
C LEU A 63 -4.79 6.85 -10.64
N ILE A 64 -4.25 7.21 -9.49
CA ILE A 64 -2.87 7.67 -9.31
C ILE A 64 -2.13 6.61 -8.50
N GLY A 65 -0.89 6.28 -8.88
CA GLY A 65 -0.06 5.30 -8.17
C GLY A 65 1.31 5.87 -7.84
N GLU A 66 1.80 5.56 -6.64
CA GLU A 66 3.19 5.76 -6.23
C GLU A 66 3.78 4.39 -5.80
N LEU A 67 5.06 4.18 -6.15
CA LEU A 67 5.84 2.99 -5.78
C LEU A 67 6.88 3.37 -4.74
N GLY A 68 7.02 2.55 -3.72
CA GLY A 68 8.06 2.62 -2.71
C GLY A 68 8.93 1.38 -2.75
N MET A 69 10.24 1.58 -2.63
CA MET A 69 11.27 0.53 -2.64
C MET A 69 12.29 0.85 -1.55
N TRP A 70 12.69 -0.15 -0.76
CA TRP A 70 13.76 -0.09 0.23
C TRP A 70 14.59 -1.37 0.17
#